data_AF-A0A6L5PEG9-F1
#
_entry.id   AF-A0A6L5PEG9-F1
#
_cell.length_a   1.000
_cell.length_b   1.000
_cell.length_c   1.000
_cell.angle_alpha   90.00
_cell.angle_beta   90.00
_cell.angle_gamma   90.00
#
_symmetry.space_group_name_H-M   'P 1'
#
loop_
_entity.id
_entity.type
_entity.pdbx_description
1 polymer ?
#
loop_
_entity_poly.entity_id
_entity_poly.type
_entity_poly.pdbx_seq_one_letter_code
_entity_poly.pdbx_strand_id
1 'polypeptide(L)'
;MSPNLGKTTFTDAEMTKLRQDVAAYIERNGMTKRQFAADADVAEGTFGPWLNGQYAGNNDTVAAKVHRLIVSREEQARLVATVPEAPSWQQTKTAVKILTVLEHCQVFGDMGVLGMGPGLGKTHTIAQFKATRPRVWTAAMSPSSRGVPNALVAMLEAMGEDEAKGTPQALSRRVQKKAGPGGLIVIDEAQHLSQQAVDEFRSIHDRTGVGLVFSGDESVFQLFDGTRKAAFAQFHSRIGIRHRQSRPYADDAEILAIAHGVTDGPSIKLLRDMAQKPGALRGVTKTLLLARRMASMTDTPMSPAVIREAWAQRAPDMAA
;
A
#
# COMPACT_ATOMS: atom_id res chain seq x y z
N MET A 1 -18.23 26.84 11.21
CA MET A 1 -18.48 27.52 9.93
C MET A 1 -17.96 26.63 8.82
N SER A 2 -18.78 26.32 7.82
CA SER A 2 -18.33 25.56 6.65
C SER A 2 -17.26 26.37 5.89
N PRO A 3 -16.13 25.75 5.50
CA PRO A 3 -15.08 26.48 4.78
C PRO A 3 -15.57 26.98 3.42
N ASN A 4 -15.39 28.27 3.11
CA ASN A 4 -15.76 28.84 1.81
C ASN A 4 -14.68 28.57 0.75
N LEU A 5 -14.64 27.33 0.24
CA LEU A 5 -13.69 26.90 -0.80
C LEU A 5 -13.85 27.65 -2.15
N GLY A 6 -14.99 28.33 -2.35
CA GLY A 6 -15.32 29.10 -3.54
C GLY A 6 -14.97 30.58 -3.47
N LYS A 7 -14.26 31.03 -2.42
CA LYS A 7 -13.89 32.44 -2.26
C LYS A 7 -12.91 32.90 -3.35
N THR A 8 -13.29 33.95 -4.06
CA THR A 8 -12.53 34.52 -5.19
C THR A 8 -12.10 35.97 -4.99
N THR A 9 -12.66 36.68 -4.01
CA THR A 9 -12.34 38.07 -3.69
C THR A 9 -11.90 38.19 -2.24
N PHE A 10 -10.87 38.99 -1.98
CA PHE A 10 -10.29 39.15 -0.65
C PHE A 10 -10.15 40.63 -0.31
N THR A 11 -10.62 41.03 0.87
CA THR A 11 -10.28 42.36 1.41
C THR A 11 -8.79 42.42 1.79
N ASP A 12 -8.23 43.62 1.89
CA ASP A 12 -6.81 43.79 2.27
C ASP A 12 -6.44 43.13 3.60
N ALA A 13 -7.36 43.19 4.57
CA ALA A 13 -7.21 42.54 5.87
C ALA A 13 -7.19 41.00 5.73
N GLU A 14 -8.09 40.44 4.92
CA GLU A 14 -8.14 38.98 4.68
C GLU A 14 -6.94 38.49 3.88
N MET A 15 -6.45 39.29 2.94
CA MET A 15 -5.26 38.96 2.15
C MET A 15 -4.00 38.95 3.01
N THR A 16 -3.87 39.94 3.91
CA THR A 16 -2.78 40.00 4.88
C THR A 16 -2.81 38.79 5.80
N LYS A 17 -3.99 38.45 6.33
CA LYS A 17 -4.18 37.27 7.17
C LYS A 17 -3.85 35.97 6.41
N LEU A 18 -4.32 35.80 5.18
CA LEU A 18 -4.04 34.61 4.38
C LEU A 18 -2.54 34.42 4.14
N ARG A 19 -1.78 35.48 3.89
CA ARG A 19 -0.32 35.41 3.75
C ARG A 19 0.35 34.93 5.05
N GLN A 20 -0.12 35.41 6.20
CA GLN A 20 0.36 34.98 7.51
C GLN A 20 0.05 33.51 7.79
N ASP A 21 -1.19 33.09 7.55
CA ASP A 21 -1.64 31.70 7.74
C ASP A 21 -0.81 30.73 6.86
N VAL A 22 -0.53 31.13 5.62
CA VAL A 22 0.29 30.34 4.68
C VAL A 22 1.74 30.27 5.11
N ALA A 23 2.33 31.38 5.55
CA ALA A 23 3.70 31.40 6.05
C ALA A 23 3.85 30.46 7.27
N ALA A 24 2.93 30.56 8.23
CA ALA A 24 2.90 29.70 9.41
C ALA A 24 2.68 28.22 9.03
N TYR A 25 1.82 27.93 8.05
CA TYR A 25 1.61 26.57 7.57
C TYR A 25 2.88 25.97 6.95
N ILE A 26 3.59 26.73 6.10
CA ILE A 26 4.83 26.28 5.46
C ILE A 26 5.88 25.94 6.52
N GLU A 27 6.04 26.81 7.51
CA GLU A 27 6.98 26.62 8.63
C GLU A 27 6.62 25.39 9.47
N ARG A 28 5.37 25.28 9.93
CA ARG A 28 4.89 24.15 10.77
C ARG A 28 5.09 22.79 10.10
N ASN A 29 4.99 22.72 8.78
CA ASN A 29 5.08 21.47 8.03
C ASN A 29 6.47 21.23 7.40
N GLY A 30 7.46 22.08 7.69
CA GLY A 30 8.82 21.95 7.14
C GLY A 30 8.87 22.00 5.61
N MET A 31 7.90 22.65 4.97
CA MET A 31 7.81 22.71 3.51
C MET A 31 8.67 23.83 2.95
N THR A 32 9.13 23.69 1.72
CA THR A 32 9.72 24.81 0.97
C THR A 32 8.62 25.64 0.30
N LYS A 33 8.88 26.94 0.10
CA LYS A 33 7.97 27.83 -0.67
C LYS A 33 7.70 27.29 -2.08
N ARG A 34 8.70 26.66 -2.70
CA ARG A 34 8.60 26.02 -4.02
C ARG A 34 7.62 24.84 -4.02
N GLN A 35 7.72 23.94 -3.04
CA GLN A 35 6.79 22.82 -2.91
C GLN A 35 5.35 23.32 -2.72
N PHE A 36 5.15 24.29 -1.82
CA PHE A 36 3.82 24.85 -1.58
C PHE A 36 3.26 25.55 -2.83
N ALA A 37 4.07 26.31 -3.56
CA ALA A 37 3.67 26.98 -4.80
C ALA A 37 3.23 25.96 -5.87
N ALA A 38 3.99 24.88 -6.04
CA ALA A 38 3.63 23.79 -6.95
C ALA A 38 2.30 23.12 -6.55
N ASP A 39 2.12 22.84 -5.26
CA ASP A 39 0.86 22.26 -4.75
C ASP A 39 -0.35 23.17 -4.95
N ALA A 40 -0.13 24.49 -4.90
CA ALA A 40 -1.17 25.50 -5.10
C ALA A 40 -1.43 25.81 -6.59
N ASP A 41 -0.70 25.18 -7.51
CA ASP A 41 -0.71 25.51 -8.93
C ASP A 41 -0.40 27.00 -9.19
N VAL A 42 0.61 27.53 -8.49
CA VAL A 42 1.10 28.90 -8.65
C VAL A 42 2.57 28.86 -9.03
N ALA A 43 2.96 29.60 -10.07
CA ALA A 43 4.36 29.70 -10.47
C ALA A 43 5.21 30.24 -9.31
N GLU A 44 6.41 29.69 -9.11
CA GLU A 44 7.31 30.08 -8.01
C GLU A 44 7.66 31.58 -8.04
N GLY A 45 7.91 32.11 -9.24
CA GLY A 45 8.16 33.54 -9.47
C GLY A 45 6.96 34.46 -9.18
N THR A 46 5.76 33.90 -9.05
CA THR A 46 4.54 34.61 -8.66
C THR A 46 4.26 34.46 -7.16
N PHE A 47 4.41 33.25 -6.61
CA PHE A 47 4.09 32.94 -5.23
C PHE A 47 5.00 33.69 -4.23
N GLY A 48 6.31 33.74 -4.48
CA GLY A 48 7.27 34.42 -3.60
C GLY A 48 6.96 35.90 -3.41
N PRO A 49 6.86 36.70 -4.48
CA PRO A 49 6.44 38.10 -4.39
C PRO A 49 5.04 38.29 -3.80
N TRP A 50 4.09 37.39 -4.10
CA TRP A 50 2.73 37.48 -3.56
C TRP A 50 2.70 37.28 -2.06
N LEU A 51 3.46 36.29 -1.55
CA LEU A 51 3.57 36.01 -0.12
C LEU A 51 4.15 37.20 0.65
N ASN A 52 5.10 37.91 0.05
CA ASN A 52 5.76 39.09 0.63
C ASN A 52 4.98 40.41 0.41
N GLY A 53 3.81 40.37 -0.26
CA GLY A 53 3.02 41.58 -0.55
C GLY A 53 3.59 42.47 -1.65
N GLN A 54 4.53 41.99 -2.45
CA GLN A 54 5.24 42.74 -3.50
C GLN A 54 4.73 42.40 -4.92
N TYR A 55 3.75 41.50 -5.05
CA TYR A 55 3.23 41.10 -6.35
C TYR A 55 2.27 42.15 -6.92
N ALA A 56 2.65 42.74 -8.06
CA ALA A 56 1.86 43.77 -8.75
C ALA A 56 0.77 43.20 -9.68
N GLY A 57 0.67 41.87 -9.82
CA GLY A 57 -0.35 41.21 -10.65
C GLY A 57 -1.69 41.00 -9.93
N ASN A 58 -2.50 40.08 -10.47
CA ASN A 58 -3.81 39.76 -9.89
C ASN A 58 -3.67 38.98 -8.58
N ASN A 59 -3.74 39.69 -7.45
CA ASN A 59 -3.56 39.14 -6.12
C ASN A 59 -4.72 38.22 -5.69
N ASP A 60 -5.96 38.51 -6.09
CA ASP A 60 -7.14 37.72 -5.77
C ASP A 60 -7.10 36.33 -6.39
N THR A 61 -6.59 36.21 -7.62
CA THR A 61 -6.46 34.92 -8.31
C THR A 61 -5.47 34.01 -7.59
N VAL A 62 -4.34 34.57 -7.16
CA VAL A 62 -3.33 33.82 -6.38
C VAL A 62 -3.88 33.48 -5.00
N ALA A 63 -4.54 34.44 -4.33
CA ALA A 63 -5.17 34.24 -3.03
C ALA A 63 -6.23 33.13 -3.07
N ALA A 64 -7.06 33.05 -4.10
CA ALA A 64 -8.08 32.02 -4.24
C ALA A 64 -7.46 30.60 -4.34
N LYS A 65 -6.40 30.44 -5.14
CA LYS A 65 -5.67 29.16 -5.27
C LYS A 65 -5.04 28.73 -3.96
N VAL A 66 -4.35 29.66 -3.29
CA VAL A 66 -3.68 29.42 -2.01
C VAL A 66 -4.67 29.14 -0.88
N HIS A 67 -5.76 29.91 -0.80
CA HIS A 67 -6.84 29.71 0.16
C HIS A 67 -7.49 28.33 0.00
N ARG A 68 -7.78 27.90 -1.23
CA ARG A 68 -8.34 26.57 -1.49
C ARG A 68 -7.40 25.46 -1.01
N LEU A 69 -6.10 25.59 -1.27
CA LEU A 69 -5.13 24.59 -0.84
C LEU A 69 -5.04 24.49 0.68
N ILE A 70 -4.84 25.62 1.37
CA ILE A 70 -4.64 25.61 2.83
C ILE A 70 -5.90 25.13 3.56
N VAL A 71 -7.08 25.60 3.14
CA VAL A 71 -8.35 25.17 3.73
C VAL A 71 -8.60 23.68 3.50
N SER A 72 -8.35 23.19 2.29
CA SER A 72 -8.46 21.76 1.97
C SER A 72 -7.51 20.92 2.82
N ARG A 73 -6.25 21.35 2.97
CA ARG A 73 -5.24 20.65 3.78
C ARG A 73 -5.56 20.67 5.27
N GLU A 74 -6.07 21.77 5.80
CA GLU A 74 -6.51 21.84 7.19
C GLU A 74 -7.77 21.02 7.44
N GLU A 75 -8.70 20.98 6.48
CA GLU A 75 -9.85 20.09 6.54
C GLU A 75 -9.41 18.63 6.52
N GLN A 76 -8.49 18.26 5.63
CA GLN A 76 -7.87 16.93 5.62
C GLN A 76 -7.16 16.63 6.95
N ALA A 77 -6.38 17.56 7.50
CA ALA A 77 -5.69 17.38 8.77
C ALA A 77 -6.66 17.21 9.94
N ARG A 78 -7.77 17.97 9.97
CA ARG A 78 -8.85 17.79 10.95
C ARG A 78 -9.54 16.43 10.80
N LEU A 79 -9.80 16.00 9.56
CA LEU A 79 -10.35 14.68 9.27
C LEU A 79 -9.38 13.57 9.72
N VAL A 80 -8.10 13.69 9.45
CA VAL A 80 -7.08 12.73 9.89
C VAL A 80 -6.96 12.72 11.41
N ALA A 81 -6.97 13.88 12.08
CA ALA A 81 -6.88 13.97 13.54
C ALA A 81 -8.10 13.37 14.27
N THR A 82 -9.25 13.29 13.59
CA THR A 82 -10.49 12.68 14.11
C THR A 82 -10.65 11.21 13.71
N VAL A 83 -9.81 10.72 12.80
CA VAL A 83 -9.71 9.29 12.47
C VAL A 83 -8.68 8.69 13.43
N PRO A 84 -9.09 7.80 14.36
CA PRO A 84 -8.12 7.12 15.19
C PRO A 84 -7.16 6.31 14.30
N GLU A 85 -5.89 6.32 14.67
CA GLU A 85 -4.85 5.60 13.94
C GLU A 85 -5.29 4.15 13.73
N ALA A 86 -5.21 3.68 12.48
CA ALA A 86 -5.46 2.26 12.22
C ALA A 86 -4.45 1.46 13.05
N PRO A 87 -4.88 0.35 13.68
CA PRO A 87 -3.96 -0.46 14.45
C PRO A 87 -2.78 -0.87 13.56
N SER A 88 -1.60 -0.96 14.17
CA SER A 88 -0.41 -1.49 13.52
C SER A 88 -0.66 -2.89 12.98
N TRP A 89 0.25 -3.41 12.15
CA TRP A 89 0.14 -4.75 11.61
C TRP A 89 -0.16 -5.77 12.72
N GLN A 90 -1.16 -6.62 12.49
CA GLN A 90 -1.58 -7.65 13.44
C GLN A 90 -1.12 -9.02 12.95
N GLN A 91 -0.57 -9.82 13.86
CA GLN A 91 -0.16 -11.19 13.58
C GLN A 91 -1.38 -12.12 13.57
N THR A 92 -2.07 -12.16 12.45
CA THR A 92 -3.17 -13.11 12.23
C THR A 92 -2.63 -14.52 11.94
N LYS A 93 -3.48 -15.55 12.01
CA LYS A 93 -3.10 -16.92 11.66
C LYS A 93 -2.68 -17.02 10.20
N THR A 94 -3.37 -16.29 9.32
CA THR A 94 -2.97 -16.11 7.92
C THR A 94 -1.58 -15.49 7.80
N ALA A 95 -1.29 -14.45 8.58
CA ALA A 95 -0.01 -13.78 8.56
C ALA A 95 1.13 -14.71 9.01
N VAL A 96 0.91 -15.55 10.04
CA VAL A 96 1.87 -16.58 10.46
C VAL A 96 2.23 -17.53 9.32
N LYS A 97 1.26 -17.97 8.51
CA LYS A 97 1.52 -18.85 7.35
C LYS A 97 2.36 -18.18 6.28
N ILE A 98 2.10 -16.90 5.99
CA ILE A 98 2.92 -16.10 5.07
C ILE A 98 4.34 -15.98 5.61
N LEU A 99 4.50 -15.61 6.89
CA LEU A 99 5.81 -15.47 7.54
C LEU A 99 6.60 -16.77 7.50
N THR A 100 5.96 -17.92 7.75
CA THR A 100 6.63 -19.24 7.65
C THR A 100 7.27 -19.46 6.28
N VAL A 101 6.58 -19.09 5.19
CA VAL A 101 7.11 -19.21 3.82
C VAL A 101 8.29 -18.27 3.60
N LEU A 102 8.14 -17.00 3.99
CA LEU A 102 9.19 -15.99 3.82
C LEU A 102 10.46 -16.36 4.61
N GLU A 103 10.29 -16.79 5.86
CA GLU A 103 11.37 -17.21 6.75
C GLU A 103 12.07 -18.45 6.24
N HIS A 104 11.33 -19.48 5.83
CA HIS A 104 11.89 -20.69 5.24
C HIS A 104 12.76 -20.36 4.02
N CYS A 105 12.24 -19.57 3.08
CA CYS A 105 12.98 -19.20 1.88
C CYS A 105 14.21 -18.35 2.19
N GLN A 106 14.14 -17.40 3.14
CA GLN A 106 15.28 -16.58 3.51
C GLN A 106 16.40 -17.40 4.18
N VAL A 107 16.03 -18.30 5.10
CA VAL A 107 16.99 -19.07 5.90
C VAL A 107 17.65 -20.16 5.07
N PHE A 108 16.87 -20.91 4.29
CA PHE A 108 17.37 -22.07 3.55
C PHE A 108 17.76 -21.76 2.10
N GLY A 109 17.52 -20.53 1.63
CA GLY A 109 17.77 -20.16 0.24
C GLY A 109 16.90 -20.96 -0.73
N ASP A 110 15.62 -21.15 -0.39
CA ASP A 110 14.67 -22.00 -1.11
C ASP A 110 13.65 -21.18 -1.93
N MET A 111 12.90 -21.82 -2.82
CA MET A 111 11.79 -21.19 -3.53
C MET A 111 10.46 -21.42 -2.84
N GLY A 112 9.69 -20.34 -2.72
CA GLY A 112 8.34 -20.33 -2.15
C GLY A 112 7.30 -19.80 -3.12
N VAL A 113 6.07 -20.29 -3.00
CA VAL A 113 4.91 -19.74 -3.72
C VAL A 113 3.77 -19.44 -2.75
N LEU A 114 3.28 -18.20 -2.78
CA LEU A 114 2.12 -17.71 -2.03
C LEU A 114 1.00 -17.35 -2.99
N GLY A 115 0.01 -18.24 -3.16
CA GLY A 115 -1.18 -17.97 -3.96
C GLY A 115 -2.40 -17.78 -3.08
N MET A 116 -2.85 -16.54 -2.93
CA MET A 116 -3.85 -16.20 -1.91
C MET A 116 -4.98 -15.33 -2.46
N GLY A 117 -6.19 -15.53 -1.94
CA GLY A 117 -7.34 -14.70 -2.23
C GLY A 117 -7.07 -13.21 -1.93
N PRO A 118 -7.70 -12.28 -2.68
CA PRO A 118 -7.49 -10.86 -2.48
C PRO A 118 -7.96 -10.42 -1.09
N GLY A 119 -7.19 -9.55 -0.45
CA GLY A 119 -7.57 -8.96 0.83
C GLY A 119 -7.25 -9.81 2.07
N LEU A 120 -6.44 -10.87 1.96
CA LEU A 120 -5.99 -11.70 3.10
C LEU A 120 -4.75 -11.19 3.85
N GLY A 121 -4.23 -10.00 3.52
CA GLY A 121 -3.10 -9.40 4.24
C GLY A 121 -1.71 -9.76 3.73
N LYS A 122 -1.61 -10.42 2.56
CA LYS A 122 -0.36 -10.82 1.88
C LYS A 122 0.68 -9.70 1.76
N THR A 123 0.36 -8.62 1.04
CA THR A 123 1.27 -7.47 0.83
C THR A 123 1.66 -6.78 2.14
N HIS A 124 0.74 -6.64 3.09
CA HIS A 124 1.03 -6.00 4.39
C HIS A 124 2.00 -6.86 5.23
N THR A 125 1.83 -8.18 5.18
CA THR A 125 2.72 -9.11 5.90
C THR A 125 4.11 -9.16 5.26
N ILE A 126 4.21 -9.12 3.93
CA ILE A 126 5.48 -9.01 3.22
C ILE A 126 6.19 -7.69 3.57
N ALA A 127 5.46 -6.58 3.61
CA ALA A 127 6.02 -5.29 4.01
C ALA A 127 6.52 -5.29 5.46
N GLN A 128 5.75 -5.87 6.39
CA GLN A 128 6.16 -6.04 7.79
C GLN A 128 7.43 -6.91 7.91
N PHE A 129 7.51 -8.00 7.15
CA PHE A 129 8.68 -8.86 7.12
C PHE A 129 9.92 -8.11 6.62
N LYS A 130 9.79 -7.36 5.53
CA LYS A 130 10.87 -6.51 5.00
C LYS A 130 11.33 -5.45 6.00
N ALA A 131 10.40 -4.84 6.73
CA ALA A 131 10.73 -3.81 7.72
C ALA A 131 11.51 -4.35 8.94
N THR A 132 11.35 -5.64 9.24
CA THR A 132 11.92 -6.28 10.44
C THR A 132 13.10 -7.21 10.15
N ARG A 133 13.40 -7.48 8.87
CA ARG A 133 14.47 -8.39 8.46
C ARG A 133 15.42 -7.72 7.47
N PRO A 134 16.74 -7.87 7.63
CA PRO A 134 17.70 -7.34 6.68
C PRO A 134 17.64 -8.12 5.35
N ARG A 135 18.10 -7.48 4.27
CA ARG A 135 18.32 -8.12 2.95
C ARG A 135 17.06 -8.79 2.37
N VAL A 136 15.91 -8.13 2.55
CA VAL A 136 14.65 -8.50 1.92
C VAL A 136 14.30 -7.45 0.85
N TRP A 137 14.15 -7.88 -0.38
CA TRP A 137 13.78 -7.03 -1.52
C TRP A 137 12.44 -7.46 -2.07
N THR A 138 11.54 -6.49 -2.24
CA THR A 138 10.14 -6.73 -2.59
C THR A 138 9.79 -5.86 -3.78
N ALA A 139 9.41 -6.46 -4.90
CA ALA A 139 8.95 -5.72 -6.07
C ALA A 139 7.53 -6.18 -6.43
N ALA A 140 6.59 -5.24 -6.50
CA ALA A 140 5.23 -5.49 -6.95
C ALA A 140 5.18 -5.42 -8.48
N MET A 141 4.75 -6.51 -9.11
CA MET A 141 4.62 -6.59 -10.56
C MET A 141 3.28 -6.04 -11.02
N SER A 142 3.26 -5.59 -12.26
CA SER A 142 2.05 -5.14 -12.94
C SER A 142 2.10 -5.56 -14.41
N PRO A 143 1.04 -5.36 -15.20
CA PRO A 143 1.09 -5.65 -16.64
C PRO A 143 2.26 -4.97 -17.37
N SER A 144 2.73 -3.80 -16.94
CA SER A 144 3.87 -3.11 -17.55
C SER A 144 5.22 -3.77 -17.22
N SER A 145 5.31 -4.53 -16.13
CA SER A 145 6.52 -5.27 -15.73
C SER A 145 6.51 -6.75 -16.15
N ARG A 146 5.61 -7.16 -17.04
CA ARG A 146 5.43 -8.56 -17.48
C ARG A 146 6.70 -9.21 -18.05
N GLY A 147 7.49 -8.46 -18.81
CA GLY A 147 8.69 -8.95 -19.50
C GLY A 147 9.94 -8.93 -18.63
N VAL A 148 10.93 -9.75 -18.99
CA VAL A 148 12.22 -9.86 -18.28
C VAL A 148 12.89 -8.50 -17.98
N PRO A 149 13.04 -7.56 -18.96
CA PRO A 149 13.76 -6.31 -18.69
C PRO A 149 13.06 -5.48 -17.62
N ASN A 150 11.75 -5.25 -17.76
CA ASN A 150 10.99 -4.41 -16.85
C ASN A 150 10.84 -5.04 -15.46
N ALA A 151 10.74 -6.37 -15.37
CA ALA A 151 10.72 -7.06 -14.09
C ALA A 151 12.07 -6.91 -13.34
N LEU A 152 13.19 -6.98 -14.06
CA LEU A 152 14.52 -6.76 -13.48
C LEU A 152 14.73 -5.29 -13.08
N VAL A 153 14.25 -4.32 -13.86
CA VAL A 153 14.28 -2.90 -13.49
C VAL A 153 13.49 -2.67 -12.20
N ALA A 154 12.25 -3.16 -12.12
CA ALA A 154 11.45 -3.04 -10.90
C ALA A 154 12.12 -3.69 -9.67
N MET A 155 12.84 -4.81 -9.88
CA MET A 155 13.62 -5.42 -8.81
C MET A 155 14.83 -4.57 -8.40
N LEU A 156 15.56 -3.98 -9.35
CA LEU A 156 16.71 -3.13 -9.07
C LEU A 156 16.29 -1.85 -8.34
N GLU A 157 15.17 -1.24 -8.72
CA GLU A 157 14.53 -0.14 -7.98
C GLU A 157 14.24 -0.55 -6.54
N ALA A 158 13.64 -1.73 -6.33
CA ALA A 158 13.41 -2.28 -4.99
C ALA A 158 14.70 -2.57 -4.21
N MET A 159 15.84 -2.70 -4.90
CA MET A 159 17.18 -2.84 -4.35
C MET A 159 17.94 -1.50 -4.24
N GLY A 160 17.24 -0.36 -4.36
CA GLY A 160 17.79 0.99 -4.21
C GLY A 160 18.57 1.49 -5.42
N GLU A 161 18.25 1.01 -6.61
CA GLU A 161 18.86 1.43 -7.87
C GLU A 161 17.80 1.98 -8.82
N ASP A 162 17.56 3.29 -8.71
CA ASP A 162 16.57 3.99 -9.50
C ASP A 162 17.00 4.11 -10.98
N GLU A 163 16.01 4.09 -11.88
CA GLU A 163 16.21 4.25 -13.33
C GLU A 163 17.24 3.31 -13.97
N ALA A 164 17.27 2.05 -13.51
CA ALA A 164 18.18 1.04 -14.05
C ALA A 164 18.02 0.86 -15.58
N LYS A 165 19.12 1.03 -16.32
CA LYS A 165 19.18 0.85 -17.78
C LYS A 165 20.16 -0.25 -18.16
N GLY A 166 19.92 -0.90 -19.29
CA GLY A 166 20.84 -1.88 -19.88
C GLY A 166 20.13 -3.06 -20.53
N THR A 167 20.93 -3.99 -21.06
CA THR A 167 20.41 -5.24 -21.60
C THR A 167 19.88 -6.14 -20.47
N PRO A 168 18.95 -7.08 -20.74
CA PRO A 168 18.45 -8.02 -19.73
C PRO A 168 19.57 -8.77 -19.00
N GLN A 169 20.62 -9.15 -19.72
CA GLN A 169 21.79 -9.82 -19.14
C GLN A 169 22.54 -8.90 -18.16
N ALA A 170 22.72 -7.62 -18.50
CA ALA A 170 23.37 -6.66 -17.62
C ALA A 170 22.53 -6.42 -16.35
N LEU A 171 21.23 -6.21 -16.49
CA LEU A 171 20.30 -6.03 -15.38
C LEU A 171 20.30 -7.26 -14.45
N SER A 172 20.20 -8.46 -15.01
CA SER A 172 20.22 -9.72 -14.27
C SER A 172 21.53 -9.90 -13.48
N ARG A 173 22.68 -9.60 -14.08
CA ARG A 173 23.97 -9.64 -13.36
C ARG A 173 24.01 -8.65 -12.20
N ARG A 174 23.37 -7.49 -12.30
CA ARG A 174 23.29 -6.51 -11.21
C ARG A 174 22.43 -7.03 -10.05
N VAL A 175 21.28 -7.64 -10.36
CA VAL A 175 20.46 -8.32 -9.36
C VAL A 175 21.26 -9.43 -8.67
N GLN A 176 21.96 -10.27 -9.43
CA GLN A 176 22.80 -11.36 -8.89
C GLN A 176 23.96 -10.86 -8.00
N LYS A 177 24.48 -9.66 -8.23
CA LYS A 177 25.53 -9.07 -7.36
C LYS A 177 24.98 -8.61 -6.01
N LYS A 178 23.73 -8.19 -5.96
CA LYS A 178 23.06 -7.73 -4.73
C LYS A 178 22.41 -8.88 -3.96
N ALA A 179 21.87 -9.85 -4.69
CA ALA A 179 21.18 -11.02 -4.18
C ALA A 179 22.18 -12.16 -3.92
N GLY A 180 22.20 -12.67 -2.68
CA GLY A 180 23.06 -13.79 -2.30
C GLY A 180 22.48 -14.54 -1.10
N PRO A 181 23.19 -15.56 -0.58
CA PRO A 181 22.68 -16.41 0.50
C PRO A 181 22.29 -15.60 1.74
N GLY A 182 21.20 -16.00 2.41
CA GLY A 182 20.60 -15.27 3.54
C GLY A 182 19.82 -14.00 3.16
N GLY A 183 19.75 -13.67 1.87
CA GLY A 183 18.82 -12.66 1.34
C GLY A 183 17.53 -13.29 0.82
N LEU A 184 16.50 -12.45 0.63
CA LEU A 184 15.21 -12.87 0.10
C LEU A 184 14.73 -11.89 -0.98
N ILE A 185 14.40 -12.43 -2.15
CA ILE A 185 13.66 -11.73 -3.19
C ILE A 185 12.19 -12.15 -3.11
N VAL A 186 11.29 -11.17 -2.99
CA VAL A 186 9.85 -11.38 -3.07
C VAL A 186 9.31 -10.65 -4.28
N ILE A 187 8.64 -11.39 -5.16
CA ILE A 187 7.92 -10.84 -6.31
C ILE A 187 6.44 -10.85 -5.96
N ASP A 188 5.90 -9.68 -5.60
CA ASP A 188 4.48 -9.54 -5.33
C ASP A 188 3.70 -9.31 -6.64
N GLU A 189 2.43 -9.72 -6.65
CA GLU A 189 1.58 -9.76 -7.85
C GLU A 189 2.24 -10.50 -9.04
N ALA A 190 2.96 -11.59 -8.73
CA ALA A 190 3.75 -12.36 -9.68
C ALA A 190 2.93 -12.94 -10.84
N GLN A 191 1.60 -13.11 -10.72
CA GLN A 191 0.73 -13.55 -11.82
C GLN A 191 0.79 -12.64 -13.07
N HIS A 192 1.31 -11.42 -12.95
CA HIS A 192 1.55 -10.54 -14.09
C HIS A 192 2.81 -10.89 -14.90
N LEU A 193 3.73 -11.67 -14.36
CA LEU A 193 4.96 -12.06 -15.04
C LEU A 193 4.70 -12.98 -16.23
N SER A 194 5.58 -12.88 -17.22
CA SER A 194 5.75 -13.89 -18.27
C SER A 194 6.56 -15.08 -17.75
N GLN A 195 6.41 -16.24 -18.41
CA GLN A 195 7.20 -17.43 -18.08
C GLN A 195 8.71 -17.15 -18.15
N GLN A 196 9.17 -16.39 -19.15
CA GLN A 196 10.58 -16.03 -19.30
C GLN A 196 11.10 -15.20 -18.11
N ALA A 197 10.28 -14.29 -17.55
CA ALA A 197 10.66 -13.53 -16.37
C ALA A 197 10.74 -14.43 -15.13
N VAL A 198 9.80 -15.36 -14.96
CA VAL A 198 9.83 -16.36 -13.87
C VAL A 198 11.10 -17.22 -13.98
N ASP A 199 11.43 -17.70 -15.18
CA ASP A 199 12.63 -18.49 -15.45
C ASP A 199 13.93 -17.71 -15.16
N GLU A 200 13.94 -16.41 -15.45
CA GLU A 200 15.09 -15.54 -15.14
C GLU A 200 15.31 -15.39 -13.64
N PHE A 201 14.27 -15.13 -12.85
CA PHE A 201 14.41 -15.06 -11.38
C PHE A 201 14.81 -16.41 -10.77
N ARG A 202 14.28 -17.51 -11.30
CA ARG A 202 14.72 -18.87 -10.93
C ARG A 202 16.21 -19.08 -11.25
N SER A 203 16.68 -18.61 -12.40
CA SER A 203 18.11 -18.65 -12.77
C SER A 203 18.98 -17.81 -11.83
N ILE A 204 18.49 -16.64 -11.40
CA ILE A 204 19.16 -15.81 -10.40
C ILE A 204 19.28 -16.55 -9.06
N HIS A 205 18.20 -17.19 -8.61
CA HIS A 205 18.23 -18.03 -7.42
C HIS A 205 19.26 -19.17 -7.55
N ASP A 206 19.16 -20.01 -8.58
CA ASP A 206 20.09 -21.15 -8.79
C ASP A 206 21.58 -20.71 -8.75
N ARG A 207 21.89 -19.51 -9.25
CA ARG A 207 23.28 -18.99 -9.30
C ARG A 207 23.76 -18.36 -8.00
N THR A 208 22.86 -17.85 -7.18
CA THR A 208 23.22 -17.01 -6.02
C THR A 208 22.87 -17.66 -4.69
N GLY A 209 21.98 -18.66 -4.66
CA GLY A 209 21.42 -19.21 -3.42
C GLY A 209 20.56 -18.22 -2.63
N VAL A 210 20.09 -17.14 -3.26
CA VAL A 210 19.13 -16.22 -2.63
C VAL A 210 17.76 -16.90 -2.50
N GLY A 211 17.09 -16.72 -1.37
CA GLY A 211 15.69 -17.13 -1.25
C GLY A 211 14.81 -16.40 -2.26
N LEU A 212 13.81 -17.08 -2.81
CA LEU A 212 12.94 -16.52 -3.85
C LEU A 212 11.48 -16.87 -3.60
N VAL A 213 10.62 -15.87 -3.42
CA VAL A 213 9.18 -16.07 -3.21
C VAL A 213 8.38 -15.39 -4.31
N PHE A 214 7.51 -16.16 -4.96
CA PHE A 214 6.47 -15.63 -5.85
C PHE A 214 5.17 -15.49 -5.07
N SER A 215 4.71 -14.25 -4.93
CA SER A 215 3.51 -13.88 -4.21
C SER A 215 2.48 -13.34 -5.19
N GLY A 216 1.25 -13.84 -5.14
CA GLY A 216 0.22 -13.49 -6.10
C GLY A 216 -1.18 -13.86 -5.63
N ASP A 217 -2.14 -13.69 -6.50
CA ASP A 217 -3.44 -14.34 -6.33
C ASP A 217 -3.31 -15.87 -6.53
N GLU A 218 -4.42 -16.60 -6.46
CA GLU A 218 -4.40 -18.07 -6.66
C GLU A 218 -3.93 -18.49 -8.07
N SER A 219 -4.04 -17.61 -9.07
CA SER A 219 -3.57 -17.89 -10.43
C SER A 219 -2.06 -17.93 -10.55
N VAL A 220 -1.32 -17.42 -9.56
CA VAL A 220 0.16 -17.47 -9.54
C VAL A 220 0.70 -18.90 -9.70
N PHE A 221 -0.04 -19.91 -9.24
CA PHE A 221 0.33 -21.31 -9.43
C PHE A 221 0.36 -21.73 -10.90
N GLN A 222 -0.42 -21.08 -11.77
CA GLN A 222 -0.43 -21.35 -13.22
C GLN A 222 0.91 -21.03 -13.90
N LEU A 223 1.73 -20.16 -13.30
CA LEU A 223 3.11 -19.90 -13.76
C LEU A 223 4.03 -21.12 -13.59
N PHE A 224 3.66 -22.03 -12.69
CA PHE A 224 4.42 -23.24 -12.37
C PHE A 224 3.73 -24.51 -12.89
N ASP A 225 2.40 -24.47 -13.07
CA ASP A 225 1.56 -25.59 -13.52
C ASP A 225 1.51 -25.77 -15.06
N GLY A 226 2.43 -25.15 -15.81
CA GLY A 226 2.33 -24.91 -17.26
C GLY A 226 1.74 -26.03 -18.14
N THR A 227 1.06 -25.62 -19.22
CA THR A 227 0.40 -26.46 -20.24
C THR A 227 1.30 -27.49 -20.94
N ARG A 228 2.62 -27.42 -20.76
CA ARG A 228 3.61 -28.39 -21.23
C ARG A 228 4.28 -29.07 -20.03
N LYS A 229 4.03 -30.38 -19.85
CA LYS A 229 4.59 -31.27 -18.80
C LYS A 229 6.09 -31.05 -18.47
N ALA A 230 6.89 -30.60 -19.43
CA ALA A 230 8.33 -30.38 -19.27
C ALA A 230 8.70 -29.13 -18.45
N ALA A 231 7.95 -28.02 -18.56
CA ALA A 231 8.21 -26.81 -17.77
C ALA A 231 7.85 -27.03 -16.29
N PHE A 232 6.76 -27.77 -16.05
CA PHE A 232 6.31 -28.20 -14.72
C PHE A 232 7.39 -28.95 -13.94
N ALA A 233 8.09 -29.88 -14.58
CA ALA A 233 9.14 -30.70 -13.94
C ALA A 233 10.36 -29.88 -13.47
N GLN A 234 10.64 -28.73 -14.10
CA GLN A 234 11.80 -27.89 -13.75
C GLN A 234 11.61 -27.09 -12.46
N PHE A 235 10.36 -26.74 -12.13
CA PHE A 235 10.02 -26.00 -10.90
C PHE A 235 9.60 -26.92 -9.75
N HIS A 236 9.03 -28.09 -10.04
CA HIS A 236 8.52 -29.00 -9.02
C HIS A 236 9.57 -29.45 -8.00
N SER A 237 10.84 -29.65 -8.43
CA SER A 237 11.93 -30.01 -7.51
C SER A 237 12.53 -28.83 -6.75
N ARG A 238 12.31 -27.59 -7.23
CA ARG A 238 12.93 -26.38 -6.68
C ARG A 238 12.05 -25.61 -5.72
N ILE A 239 10.72 -25.77 -5.81
CA ILE A 239 9.77 -25.13 -4.89
C ILE A 239 9.66 -25.99 -3.64
N GLY A 240 10.43 -25.67 -2.59
CA GLY A 240 10.37 -26.41 -1.33
C GLY A 240 9.19 -26.05 -0.43
N ILE A 241 8.53 -24.90 -0.64
CA ILE A 241 7.34 -24.55 0.16
C ILE A 241 6.25 -23.83 -0.65
N ARG A 242 4.98 -24.18 -0.39
CA ARG A 242 3.81 -23.58 -1.04
C ARG A 242 2.74 -23.29 0.00
N HIS A 243 2.11 -22.13 -0.10
CA HIS A 243 0.89 -21.81 0.66
C HIS A 243 -0.20 -21.35 -0.30
N ARG A 244 -1.34 -22.03 -0.24
CA ARG A 244 -2.55 -21.67 -0.99
C ARG A 244 -3.67 -21.37 0.00
N GLN A 245 -4.33 -20.23 -0.17
CA GLN A 245 -5.42 -19.85 0.72
C GLN A 245 -6.43 -18.92 0.04
N SER A 246 -7.66 -19.37 -0.12
CA SER A 246 -8.72 -18.58 -0.79
C SER A 246 -9.52 -17.68 0.16
N ARG A 247 -9.60 -18.04 1.43
CA ARG A 247 -10.45 -17.38 2.44
C ARG A 247 -9.70 -17.18 3.76
N PRO A 248 -10.08 -16.18 4.57
CA PRO A 248 -9.44 -15.99 5.88
C PRO A 248 -9.87 -17.07 6.87
N TYR A 249 -9.02 -17.32 7.87
CA TYR A 249 -9.44 -18.10 9.03
C TYR A 249 -10.46 -17.30 9.85
N ALA A 250 -11.35 -17.99 10.57
CA ALA A 250 -12.35 -17.35 11.42
C ALA A 250 -11.72 -16.40 12.44
N ASP A 251 -10.61 -16.83 13.06
CA ASP A 251 -9.91 -16.08 14.10
C ASP A 251 -9.21 -14.82 13.57
N ASP A 252 -8.91 -14.75 12.26
CA ASP A 252 -8.22 -13.59 11.68
C ASP A 252 -9.08 -12.33 11.78
N ALA A 253 -10.38 -12.44 11.55
CA ALA A 253 -11.31 -11.32 11.64
C ALA A 253 -11.49 -10.85 13.09
N GLU A 254 -11.41 -11.76 14.05
CA GLU A 254 -11.49 -11.45 15.48
C GLU A 254 -10.24 -10.70 15.97
N ILE A 255 -9.05 -11.14 15.57
CA ILE A 255 -7.80 -10.43 15.88
C ILE A 255 -7.87 -8.99 15.37
N LEU A 256 -8.36 -8.79 14.14
CA LEU A 256 -8.55 -7.44 13.59
C LEU A 256 -9.63 -6.66 14.34
N ALA A 257 -10.76 -7.29 14.70
CA ALA A 257 -11.80 -6.64 15.47
C ALA A 257 -11.27 -6.10 16.80
N ILE A 258 -10.56 -6.94 17.56
CA ILE A 258 -9.96 -6.59 18.86
C ILE A 258 -8.93 -5.46 18.69
N ALA A 259 -8.08 -5.53 17.65
CA ALA A 259 -7.12 -4.46 17.36
C ALA A 259 -7.82 -3.12 17.05
N HIS A 260 -9.02 -3.17 16.49
CA HIS A 260 -9.90 -2.02 16.29
C HIS A 260 -10.83 -1.77 17.49
N GLY A 261 -10.52 -2.27 18.68
CA GLY A 261 -11.26 -2.02 19.93
C GLY A 261 -12.67 -2.63 19.97
N VAL A 262 -13.01 -3.52 19.05
CA VAL A 262 -14.30 -4.21 19.00
C VAL A 262 -14.15 -5.54 19.73
N THR A 263 -14.79 -5.66 20.88
CA THR A 263 -14.65 -6.82 21.79
C THR A 263 -15.97 -7.54 22.07
N ASP A 264 -17.11 -6.98 21.65
CA ASP A 264 -18.41 -7.61 21.85
C ASP A 264 -18.65 -8.76 20.87
N GLY A 265 -19.19 -9.87 21.39
CA GLY A 265 -19.45 -11.08 20.62
C GLY A 265 -20.32 -10.88 19.37
N PRO A 266 -21.42 -10.10 19.43
CA PRO A 266 -22.25 -9.81 18.25
C PRO A 266 -21.50 -9.11 17.12
N SER A 267 -20.70 -8.08 17.41
CA SER A 267 -19.89 -7.39 16.39
C SER A 267 -18.79 -8.30 15.84
N ILE A 268 -18.11 -9.07 16.69
CA ILE A 268 -17.08 -10.02 16.24
C ILE A 268 -17.69 -11.05 15.28
N LYS A 269 -18.85 -11.63 15.63
CA LYS A 269 -19.56 -12.57 14.75
C LYS A 269 -19.91 -11.93 13.41
N LEU A 270 -20.45 -10.71 13.42
CA LEU A 270 -20.76 -9.96 12.21
C LEU A 270 -19.52 -9.75 11.32
N LEU A 271 -18.37 -9.39 11.91
CA LEU A 271 -17.13 -9.18 11.18
C LEU A 271 -16.55 -10.47 10.61
N ARG A 272 -16.69 -11.61 11.33
CA ARG A 272 -16.32 -12.93 10.80
C ARG A 272 -17.16 -13.27 9.55
N ASP A 273 -18.46 -13.03 9.60
CA ASP A 273 -19.36 -13.26 8.46
C ASP A 273 -18.99 -12.36 7.27
N MET A 274 -18.70 -11.08 7.53
CA MET A 274 -18.21 -10.14 6.51
C MET A 274 -16.86 -10.56 5.90
N ALA A 275 -15.96 -11.16 6.69
CA ALA A 275 -14.66 -11.62 6.21
C ALA A 275 -14.76 -12.78 5.20
N GLN A 276 -15.89 -13.50 5.16
CA GLN A 276 -16.14 -14.56 4.18
C GLN A 276 -16.69 -14.02 2.85
N LYS A 277 -17.12 -12.75 2.80
CA LYS A 277 -17.58 -12.07 1.58
C LYS A 277 -16.40 -11.53 0.75
N PRO A 278 -16.61 -11.15 -0.53
CA PRO A 278 -15.55 -10.56 -1.34
C PRO A 278 -14.90 -9.33 -0.67
N GLY A 279 -13.58 -9.25 -0.78
CA GLY A 279 -12.76 -8.26 -0.08
C GLY A 279 -12.16 -8.75 1.25
N ALA A 280 -12.68 -9.84 1.82
CA ALA A 280 -12.12 -10.54 2.97
C ALA A 280 -11.68 -9.61 4.13
N LEU A 281 -10.50 -9.82 4.70
CA LEU A 281 -9.97 -9.01 5.82
C LEU A 281 -9.79 -7.54 5.44
N ARG A 282 -9.38 -7.24 4.19
CA ARG A 282 -9.32 -5.85 3.70
C ARG A 282 -10.70 -5.18 3.74
N GLY A 283 -11.75 -5.91 3.40
CA GLY A 283 -13.13 -5.45 3.52
C GLY A 283 -13.46 -5.12 4.97
N VAL A 284 -13.19 -6.04 5.88
CA VAL A 284 -13.38 -5.87 7.34
C VAL A 284 -12.67 -4.62 7.84
N THR A 285 -11.37 -4.46 7.58
CA THR A 285 -10.59 -3.28 8.00
C THR A 285 -11.20 -1.98 7.46
N LYS A 286 -11.57 -1.94 6.17
CA LYS A 286 -12.19 -0.73 5.59
C LYS A 286 -13.54 -0.41 6.23
N THR A 287 -14.35 -1.41 6.54
CA THR A 287 -15.62 -1.20 7.27
C THR A 287 -15.37 -0.70 8.68
N LEU A 288 -14.41 -1.25 9.41
CA LEU A 288 -14.08 -0.81 10.77
C LEU A 288 -13.61 0.65 10.79
N LEU A 289 -12.81 1.07 9.82
CA LEU A 289 -12.38 2.46 9.68
C LEU A 289 -13.55 3.40 9.40
N LEU A 290 -14.48 3.01 8.51
CA LEU A 290 -15.67 3.81 8.21
C LEU A 290 -16.64 3.86 9.41
N ALA A 291 -16.92 2.72 10.04
CA ALA A 291 -17.76 2.62 11.23
C ALA A 291 -17.22 3.50 12.37
N ARG A 292 -15.91 3.49 12.58
CA ARG A 292 -15.23 4.31 13.58
C ARG A 292 -15.35 5.80 13.29
N ARG A 293 -15.31 6.20 12.02
CA ARG A 293 -15.59 7.58 11.60
C ARG A 293 -17.06 7.98 11.84
N MET A 294 -18.00 7.07 11.58
CA MET A 294 -19.43 7.33 11.82
C MET A 294 -19.74 7.47 13.31
N ALA A 295 -19.18 6.58 14.12
CA ALA A 295 -19.24 6.61 15.57
C ALA A 295 -18.71 7.94 16.14
N SER A 296 -17.55 8.42 15.67
CA SER A 296 -16.97 9.67 16.16
C SER A 296 -17.77 10.93 15.76
N MET A 297 -18.47 10.92 14.63
CA MET A 297 -19.31 12.05 14.21
C MET A 297 -20.66 12.11 14.95
N THR A 298 -21.14 10.97 15.46
CA THR A 298 -22.47 10.83 16.07
C THR A 298 -22.43 10.62 17.58
N ASP A 299 -21.23 10.58 18.18
CA ASP A 299 -20.98 10.25 19.59
C ASP A 299 -21.65 8.91 20.00
N THR A 300 -21.70 7.96 19.06
CA THR A 300 -22.26 6.62 19.30
C THR A 300 -21.14 5.59 19.47
N PRO A 301 -21.30 4.58 20.34
CA PRO A 301 -20.32 3.53 20.47
C PRO A 301 -20.26 2.67 19.20
N MET A 302 -19.09 2.06 18.96
CA MET A 302 -18.90 1.04 17.92
C MET A 302 -19.79 -0.17 18.18
N SER A 303 -20.99 -0.16 17.58
CA SER A 303 -22.01 -1.18 17.76
C SER A 303 -22.22 -1.98 16.47
N PRO A 304 -22.87 -3.16 16.54
CA PRO A 304 -23.20 -3.93 15.35
C PRO A 304 -24.02 -3.15 14.31
N ALA A 305 -24.88 -2.21 14.75
CA ALA A 305 -25.68 -1.38 13.86
C ALA A 305 -24.81 -0.46 13.00
N VAL A 306 -23.88 0.27 13.64
CA VAL A 306 -22.94 1.18 12.95
C VAL A 306 -22.03 0.40 12.00
N ILE A 307 -21.57 -0.80 12.39
CA ILE A 307 -20.75 -1.67 11.53
C ILE A 307 -21.54 -2.13 10.29
N ARG A 308 -22.82 -2.49 10.44
CA ARG A 308 -23.67 -2.86 9.29
C ARG A 308 -23.89 -1.68 8.36
N GLU A 309 -24.18 -0.50 8.91
CA GLU A 309 -24.39 0.71 8.13
C GLU A 309 -23.13 1.06 7.32
N ALA A 310 -21.96 1.03 7.95
CA ALA A 310 -20.68 1.22 7.29
C ALA A 310 -20.42 0.17 6.19
N TRP A 311 -20.75 -1.10 6.43
CA TRP A 311 -20.64 -2.13 5.39
C TRP A 311 -21.57 -1.87 4.21
N ALA A 312 -22.84 -1.51 4.47
CA ALA A 312 -23.83 -1.22 3.44
C ALA A 312 -23.43 -0.01 2.58
N GLN A 313 -22.92 1.05 3.21
CA GLN A 313 -22.43 2.23 2.50
C GLN A 313 -21.20 1.92 1.64
N ARG A 314 -20.28 1.08 2.12
CA ARG A 314 -19.04 0.72 1.40
C ARG A 314 -19.29 -0.25 0.26
N ALA A 315 -20.26 -1.14 0.42
CA ALA A 315 -20.46 -2.28 -0.46
C ALA A 315 -21.96 -2.54 -0.66
N PRO A 316 -22.69 -1.62 -1.32
CA PRO A 316 -24.14 -1.74 -1.51
C PRO A 316 -24.51 -3.05 -2.22
N ASP A 317 -23.71 -3.45 -3.21
CA ASP A 317 -23.92 -4.69 -3.98
C ASP A 317 -23.59 -5.98 -3.21
N MET A 318 -22.91 -5.89 -2.06
CA MET A 318 -22.55 -7.04 -1.20
C MET A 318 -23.32 -7.07 0.13
N ALA A 319 -24.16 -6.06 0.36
CA ALA A 319 -24.99 -5.93 1.54
C ALA A 319 -26.35 -6.62 1.40
N ALA A 320 -26.77 -6.94 0.16
CA ALA A 320 -27.88 -7.82 -0.16
C ALA A 320 -27.61 -9.28 0.24
#